data_AF-A0A352REJ4-F1
#
_entry.id   AF-A0A352REJ4-F1
#
_cell.length_a   1.000
_cell.length_b   1.000
_cell.length_c   1.000
_cell.angle_alpha   90.00
_cell.angle_beta   90.00
_cell.angle_gamma   90.00
#
_symmetry.space_group_name_H-M   'P 1'
#
loop_
_entity.id
_entity.type
_entity.pdbx_description
1 polymer ?
#
loop_
_entity_poly.entity_id
_entity_poly.type
_entity_poly.pdbx_seq_one_letter_code
_entity_poly.pdbx_strand_id
1 'polypeptide(L)'
;MRKLVVLSCVFLIISGIMLAYSELLPWVKESSATSLLHIWAGVFFIVIFPMYAWDHIRGHADRLRKFSLVTASGILQFFTGLGLIISGIILLLYGAYALDLPREIHLVLTFVLAGSLIMHKISRK
;
A
#
# COMPACT_ATOMS: atom_id res chain seq x y z
N MET A 1 5.70 -15.02 -4.82
CA MET A 1 4.74 -13.89 -4.62
C MET A 1 4.98 -13.07 -3.36
N ARG A 2 5.07 -13.65 -2.14
CA ARG A 2 5.23 -12.85 -0.90
C ARG A 2 6.33 -11.78 -0.93
N LYS A 3 7.57 -12.14 -1.30
CA LYS A 3 8.70 -11.21 -1.35
C LYS A 3 8.44 -10.05 -2.34
N LEU A 4 7.87 -10.37 -3.50
CA LEU A 4 7.51 -9.40 -4.52
C LEU A 4 6.49 -8.38 -3.99
N VAL A 5 5.39 -8.86 -3.41
CA VAL A 5 4.35 -7.98 -2.85
C VAL A 5 4.90 -7.10 -1.74
N VAL A 6 5.70 -7.66 -0.83
CA VAL A 6 6.32 -6.87 0.25
C VAL A 6 7.28 -5.81 -0.31
N LEU A 7 8.11 -6.14 -1.31
CA LEU A 7 8.98 -5.17 -1.97
C LEU A 7 8.18 -4.08 -2.66
N SER A 8 7.10 -4.43 -3.37
CA SER A 8 6.20 -3.46 -3.99
C SER A 8 5.55 -2.55 -2.94
N CYS A 9 5.06 -3.09 -1.81
CA CYS A 9 4.54 -2.27 -0.71
C CYS A 9 5.59 -1.29 -0.19
N VAL A 10 6.80 -1.77 0.11
CA VAL A 10 7.88 -0.90 0.63
C VAL A 10 8.22 0.20 -0.36
N PHE A 11 8.36 -0.15 -1.64
CA PHE A 11 8.62 0.83 -2.70
C PHE A 11 7.50 1.87 -2.81
N LEU A 12 6.24 1.44 -2.83
CA LEU A 12 5.07 2.31 -2.93
C LEU A 12 4.91 3.22 -1.71
N ILE A 13 5.18 2.71 -0.50
CA ILE A 13 5.17 3.52 0.73
C ILE A 13 6.22 4.62 0.65
N ILE A 14 7.48 4.27 0.31
CA ILE A 14 8.57 5.24 0.27
C ILE A 14 8.31 6.29 -0.82
N SER A 15 8.01 5.86 -2.04
CA SER A 15 7.74 6.76 -3.15
C SER A 15 6.50 7.64 -2.92
N GLY A 16 5.44 7.09 -2.30
CA GLY A 16 4.23 7.84 -1.96
C GLY A 16 4.49 8.93 -0.91
N ILE A 17 5.26 8.62 0.14
CA ILE A 17 5.68 9.62 1.14
C ILE A 17 6.55 10.70 0.49
N MET A 18 7.51 10.32 -0.35
CA MET A 18 8.36 11.28 -1.06
C MET A 18 7.54 12.24 -1.93
N LEU A 19 6.51 11.74 -2.61
CA LEU A 19 5.62 12.58 -3.43
C LEU A 19 4.74 13.50 -2.55
N ALA A 20 4.17 12.98 -1.47
CA ALA A 20 3.33 13.74 -0.55
C ALA A 20 4.08 14.88 0.15
N TYR A 21 5.37 14.68 0.42
CA TYR A 21 6.25 15.67 1.05
C TYR A 21 7.33 16.22 0.11
N SER A 22 7.03 16.28 -1.19
CA SER A 22 7.99 16.74 -2.21
C SER A 22 8.51 18.17 -1.96
N GLU A 23 7.73 19.02 -1.31
CA GLU A 23 8.17 20.37 -0.88
C GLU A 23 9.35 20.34 0.10
N LEU A 24 9.50 19.27 0.88
CA LEU A 24 10.64 19.06 1.79
C LEU A 24 11.84 18.42 1.07
N LEU A 25 11.67 17.97 -0.17
CA LEU A 25 12.65 17.19 -0.94
C LEU A 25 12.78 17.77 -2.36
N PRO A 26 13.59 18.84 -2.58
CA PRO A 26 13.64 19.57 -3.85
C PRO A 26 13.92 18.67 -5.07
N TRP A 27 14.78 17.68 -4.92
CA TRP A 27 15.11 16.71 -5.98
C TRP A 27 13.95 15.79 -6.38
N VAL A 28 12.95 15.60 -5.51
CA VAL A 28 11.72 14.84 -5.82
C VAL A 28 10.73 15.71 -6.55
N LYS A 29 10.57 16.97 -6.10
CA LYS A 29 9.65 17.94 -6.71
C LYS A 29 9.94 18.16 -8.20
N GLU A 30 11.21 18.18 -8.56
CA GLU A 30 11.66 18.37 -9.95
C GLU A 30 11.64 17.07 -10.78
N SER A 31 11.45 15.91 -10.15
CA SER A 31 11.58 14.61 -10.79
C SER A 31 10.24 13.97 -11.16
N SER A 32 9.92 14.00 -12.46
CA SER A 32 8.80 13.24 -13.03
C SER A 32 8.99 11.71 -12.88
N ALA A 33 10.23 11.25 -12.71
CA ALA A 33 10.56 9.83 -12.59
C ALA A 33 9.97 9.19 -11.33
N THR A 34 9.99 9.88 -10.17
CA THR A 34 9.42 9.33 -8.92
C THR A 34 7.92 9.10 -9.06
N SER A 35 7.21 10.07 -9.65
CA SER A 35 5.77 9.96 -9.91
C SER A 35 5.47 8.82 -10.88
N LEU A 36 6.21 8.74 -11.99
CA LEU A 36 6.02 7.71 -13.01
C LEU A 36 6.28 6.30 -12.45
N LEU A 37 7.35 6.13 -11.67
CA LEU A 37 7.66 4.84 -11.04
C LEU A 37 6.62 4.46 -9.99
N HIS A 38 6.13 5.41 -9.19
CA HIS A 38 5.06 5.15 -8.22
C HIS A 38 3.78 4.68 -8.92
N ILE A 39 3.38 5.36 -10.01
CA ILE A 39 2.20 4.99 -10.80
C ILE A 39 2.37 3.59 -11.40
N TRP A 40 3.48 3.30 -12.08
CA TRP A 40 3.70 1.98 -12.70
C TRP A 40 3.79 0.85 -11.67
N ALA A 41 4.46 1.08 -10.54
CA ALA A 41 4.47 0.12 -9.44
C ALA A 41 3.05 -0.09 -8.88
N GLY A 42 2.24 0.97 -8.82
CA GLY A 42 0.83 0.91 -8.40
C GLY A 42 -0.02 0.09 -9.37
N VAL A 43 0.13 0.32 -10.68
CA VAL A 43 -0.55 -0.47 -11.72
C VAL A 43 -0.20 -1.95 -11.61
N PHE A 44 1.08 -2.27 -11.41
CA PHE A 44 1.48 -3.65 -11.17
C PHE A 44 0.89 -4.23 -9.87
N PHE A 45 0.81 -3.40 -8.82
CA PHE A 45 0.25 -3.76 -7.52
C PHE A 45 -1.23 -4.13 -7.58
N ILE A 46 -2.02 -3.48 -8.45
CA ILE A 46 -3.44 -3.82 -8.70
C ILE A 46 -3.62 -5.30 -9.02
N VAL A 47 -2.65 -5.92 -9.70
CA VAL A 47 -2.72 -7.33 -10.11
C VAL A 47 -2.12 -8.24 -9.04
N ILE A 48 -0.87 -7.96 -8.63
CA ILE A 48 -0.14 -8.90 -7.77
C ILE A 48 -0.71 -8.99 -6.36
N PHE A 49 -1.30 -7.90 -5.84
CA PHE A 49 -1.76 -7.85 -4.46
C PHE A 49 -3.03 -8.69 -4.26
N PRO A 50 -4.11 -8.55 -5.06
CA PRO A 50 -5.28 -9.41 -4.96
C PRO A 50 -4.96 -10.89 -5.17
N MET A 51 -4.11 -11.22 -6.15
CA MET A 51 -3.67 -12.60 -6.39
C MET A 51 -2.98 -13.19 -5.16
N TYR A 52 -2.00 -12.48 -4.60
CA TYR A 52 -1.30 -12.93 -3.41
C TYR A 52 -2.22 -13.00 -2.18
N ALA A 53 -3.08 -12.00 -1.99
CA ALA A 53 -4.01 -11.96 -0.87
C ALA A 53 -4.96 -13.17 -0.91
N TRP A 54 -5.49 -13.48 -2.09
CA TRP A 54 -6.37 -14.63 -2.29
C TRP A 54 -5.69 -15.96 -1.96
N ASP A 55 -4.51 -16.20 -2.52
CA ASP A 55 -3.73 -17.41 -2.24
C ASP A 55 -3.35 -17.51 -0.76
N HIS A 56 -2.95 -16.40 -0.15
CA HIS A 56 -2.56 -16.35 1.26
C HIS A 56 -3.76 -16.59 2.19
N ILE A 57 -4.92 -16.03 1.89
CA ILE A 57 -6.16 -16.24 2.64
C ILE A 57 -6.60 -17.70 2.55
N ARG A 58 -6.63 -18.27 1.34
CA ARG A 58 -6.98 -19.68 1.12
C ARG A 58 -6.03 -20.62 1.87
N GLY A 59 -4.73 -20.37 1.79
CA GLY A 59 -3.72 -21.18 2.50
C GLY A 59 -3.75 -21.07 4.03
N HIS A 60 -4.45 -20.08 4.58
CA HIS A 60 -4.53 -19.85 6.03
C HIS A 60 -5.97 -19.71 6.54
N ALA A 61 -6.95 -20.23 5.81
CA ALA A 61 -8.37 -20.05 6.12
C ALA A 61 -8.72 -20.50 7.54
N ASP A 62 -8.12 -21.61 8.01
CA ASP A 62 -8.34 -22.12 9.37
C ASP A 62 -7.83 -21.17 10.47
N ARG A 63 -6.80 -20.37 10.17
CA ARG A 63 -6.25 -19.39 11.12
C ARG A 63 -7.13 -18.14 11.24
N LEU A 64 -7.98 -17.86 10.25
CA LEU A 64 -8.93 -16.73 10.32
C LEU A 64 -9.96 -16.92 11.43
N ARG A 65 -10.24 -18.17 11.84
CA ARG A 65 -11.14 -18.50 12.95
C ARG A 65 -10.54 -18.19 14.32
N LYS A 66 -9.22 -17.98 14.41
CA LYS A 66 -8.52 -17.69 15.67
C LYS A 66 -8.15 -16.21 15.73
N PHE A 67 -8.62 -15.53 16.76
CA PHE A 67 -8.21 -14.17 17.02
C PHE A 67 -6.74 -14.14 17.44
N SER A 68 -5.89 -13.56 16.60
CA SER A 68 -4.46 -13.36 16.88
C SER A 68 -4.01 -12.04 16.29
N LEU A 69 -2.95 -11.45 16.84
CA LEU A 69 -2.36 -10.23 16.28
C LEU A 69 -1.89 -10.42 14.84
N VAL A 70 -1.43 -11.62 14.47
CA VAL A 70 -1.06 -11.98 13.10
C VAL A 70 -2.28 -11.95 12.17
N THR A 71 -3.41 -12.51 12.62
CA THR A 71 -4.68 -12.50 11.86
C THR A 71 -5.20 -11.07 11.71
N ALA A 72 -5.26 -10.31 12.81
CA ALA A 72 -5.76 -8.93 12.82
C ALA A 72 -4.92 -8.00 11.93
N SER A 73 -3.59 -8.06 12.05
CA SER A 73 -2.68 -7.28 11.19
C SER A 73 -2.76 -7.71 9.72
N GLY A 74 -2.98 -8.99 9.42
CA GLY A 74 -3.19 -9.48 8.06
C GLY A 74 -4.49 -8.96 7.44
N ILE A 75 -5.58 -8.94 8.21
CA ILE A 75 -6.87 -8.37 7.80
C ILE A 75 -6.73 -6.87 7.55
N LEU A 76 -6.06 -6.15 8.45
CA LEU A 76 -5.79 -4.73 8.29
C LEU A 76 -5.00 -4.45 7.01
N GLN A 77 -3.91 -5.19 6.77
CA GLN A 77 -3.13 -5.08 5.52
C GLN A 77 -3.98 -5.34 4.27
N PHE A 78 -4.90 -6.31 4.32
CA PHE A 78 -5.78 -6.62 3.21
C PHE A 78 -6.67 -5.43 2.84
N PHE A 79 -7.41 -4.90 3.81
CA PHE A 79 -8.32 -3.77 3.58
C PHE A 79 -7.57 -2.48 3.24
N THR A 80 -6.44 -2.22 3.90
CA THR A 80 -5.61 -1.06 3.59
C THR A 80 -5.04 -1.15 2.16
N GLY A 81 -4.55 -2.31 1.73
CA GLY A 81 -4.07 -2.50 0.36
C GLY A 81 -5.18 -2.32 -0.68
N LEU A 82 -6.39 -2.81 -0.41
CA LEU A 82 -7.55 -2.58 -1.29
C LEU A 82 -7.93 -1.09 -1.34
N GLY A 83 -7.95 -0.41 -0.19
CA GLY A 83 -8.22 1.02 -0.11
C GLY A 83 -7.17 1.86 -0.85
N LEU A 84 -5.90 1.49 -0.79
CA LEU A 84 -4.82 2.13 -1.56
C LEU A 84 -4.99 1.93 -3.06
N ILE A 85 -5.40 0.74 -3.51
CA ILE A 85 -5.72 0.49 -4.92
C ILE A 85 -6.86 1.41 -5.37
N ILE A 86 -7.96 1.45 -4.64
CA ILE A 86 -9.15 2.24 -5.03
C ILE A 86 -8.81 3.73 -5.07
N SER A 87 -8.23 4.26 -3.99
CA SER A 87 -7.84 5.67 -3.92
C SER A 87 -6.76 6.02 -4.94
N GLY A 88 -5.81 5.12 -5.20
CA GLY A 88 -4.77 5.29 -6.22
C GLY A 88 -5.35 5.36 -7.64
N ILE A 89 -6.35 4.53 -7.97
CA ILE A 89 -7.07 4.60 -9.25
C ILE A 89 -7.78 5.94 -9.41
N ILE A 90 -8.46 6.41 -8.35
CA ILE A 90 -9.13 7.73 -8.37
C ILE A 90 -8.10 8.84 -8.63
N LEU A 91 -6.97 8.83 -7.90
CA LEU A 91 -5.92 9.84 -8.08
C LEU A 91 -5.26 9.77 -9.47
N LEU A 92 -5.13 8.57 -10.04
CA LEU A 92 -4.63 8.39 -11.41
C LEU A 92 -5.57 9.00 -12.46
N LEU A 93 -6.88 8.81 -12.30
CA LEU A 93 -7.88 9.26 -13.28
C LEU A 93 -8.18 10.76 -13.19
N TYR A 94 -8.20 11.31 -11.98
CA TYR A 94 -8.63 12.70 -11.75
C TYR A 94 -7.48 13.64 -11.40
N GLY A 95 -6.30 13.10 -11.06
CA GLY A 95 -5.15 13.88 -10.62
C GLY A 95 -5.18 14.19 -9.11
N ALA A 96 -3.98 14.27 -8.51
CA ALA A 96 -3.82 14.42 -7.06
C ALA A 96 -4.26 15.77 -6.49
N TYR A 97 -4.43 16.78 -7.35
CA TYR A 97 -4.86 18.13 -6.96
C TYR A 97 -6.34 18.39 -7.25
N ALA A 98 -7.05 17.46 -7.90
CA ALA A 98 -8.46 17.64 -8.22
C ALA A 98 -9.38 17.24 -7.07
N LEU A 99 -8.95 16.30 -6.21
CA LEU A 99 -9.77 15.75 -5.14
C LEU A 99 -8.94 15.61 -3.86
N ASP A 100 -9.23 16.42 -2.84
CA ASP A 100 -8.50 16.40 -1.56
C ASP A 100 -8.78 15.11 -0.76
N LEU A 101 -10.04 14.66 -0.72
CA LEU A 101 -10.43 13.50 0.08
C LEU A 101 -9.73 12.19 -0.33
N PRO A 102 -9.68 11.79 -1.63
CA PRO A 102 -8.91 10.61 -2.04
C PRO A 102 -7.42 10.72 -1.74
N ARG A 103 -6.84 11.91 -1.85
CA ARG A 103 -5.42 12.15 -1.52
C ARG A 103 -5.15 11.91 -0.05
N GLU A 104 -5.97 12.49 0.83
CA GLU A 104 -5.85 12.33 2.28
C GLU A 104 -6.04 10.87 2.70
N ILE A 105 -7.08 10.22 2.19
CA ILE A 105 -7.34 8.79 2.46
C ILE A 105 -6.14 7.95 1.98
N HIS A 106 -5.63 8.19 0.78
CA HIS A 106 -4.49 7.45 0.25
C HIS A 106 -3.24 7.62 1.14
N LEU A 107 -2.99 8.83 1.62
CA LEU A 107 -1.86 9.11 2.52
C LEU A 107 -2.02 8.45 3.89
N VAL A 108 -3.20 8.55 4.52
CA VAL A 108 -3.50 7.89 5.80
C VAL A 108 -3.33 6.38 5.66
N LEU A 109 -3.89 5.78 4.62
CA LEU A 109 -3.77 4.35 4.35
C LEU A 109 -2.32 3.93 4.11
N THR A 110 -1.48 4.79 3.53
CA THR A 110 -0.04 4.53 3.36
C THR A 110 0.65 4.34 4.72
N PHE A 111 0.36 5.21 5.69
CA PHE A 111 0.89 5.08 7.05
C PHE A 111 0.32 3.85 7.79
N VAL A 112 -0.97 3.57 7.63
CA VAL A 112 -1.60 2.37 8.20
C VAL A 112 -0.97 1.09 7.63
N LEU A 113 -0.64 1.06 6.33
CA LEU A 113 0.02 -0.09 5.72
C LEU A 113 1.44 -0.26 6.28
N ALA A 114 2.21 0.82 6.39
CA ALA A 114 3.55 0.77 6.97
C ALA A 114 3.53 0.25 8.42
N GLY A 115 2.66 0.81 9.27
CA GLY A 115 2.50 0.40 10.66
C GLY A 115 2.05 -1.07 10.78
N SER A 116 1.07 -1.48 9.97
CA SER A 116 0.57 -2.85 9.99
C SER A 116 1.61 -3.87 9.50
N LEU A 117 2.49 -3.53 8.55
CA LEU A 117 3.60 -4.38 8.12
C LEU A 117 4.63 -4.59 9.25
N ILE A 118 4.96 -3.53 9.97
CA ILE A 118 5.88 -3.59 11.13
C ILE A 118 5.26 -4.45 12.23
N MET A 119 4.01 -4.17 12.60
CA MET A 119 3.28 -4.93 13.61
C MET A 119 3.20 -6.41 13.26
N HIS A 120 2.83 -6.75 12.02
CA HIS A 120 2.74 -8.13 11.56
C HIS A 120 4.08 -8.86 11.60
N LYS A 121 5.19 -8.17 11.32
CA LYS A 121 6.54 -8.74 11.40
C LYS A 121 6.92 -9.03 12.85
N ILE A 122 6.55 -8.16 13.79
CA ILE A 122 6.82 -8.34 15.23
C ILE A 122 5.95 -9.45 15.80
N SER A 123 4.65 -9.48 15.51
CA SER A 123 3.71 -10.48 16.03
C SER A 123 3.92 -11.91 15.52
N ARG A 124 4.76 -12.11 14.51
CA ARG A 124 5.17 -13.44 14.02
C ARG A 124 6.38 -14.01 14.80
N LYS A 125 7.10 -13.19 15.56
CA LYS A 125 8.12 -13.64 16.51
C LYS A 125 7.46 -13.99 17.83
#